data_AF-A0A6A4KZH9-F1
#
_entry.id   AF-A0A6A4KZH9-F1
#
_cell.length_a   1.000
_cell.length_b   1.000
_cell.length_c   1.000
_cell.angle_alpha   90.00
_cell.angle_beta   90.00
_cell.angle_gamma   90.00
#
_symmetry.space_group_name_H-M   'P 1'
#
loop_
_entity.id
_entity.type
_entity.pdbx_description
1 polymer ?
#
loop_
_entity_poly.entity_id
_entity_poly.type
_entity_poly.pdbx_seq_one_letter_code
_entity_poly.pdbx_strand_id
1 'polypeptide(L)'
;MKTEVPIQRKIRRSKRQRKLAKRRVKKRAKKRVKEEGVSPLVEKYWLQRYDLFSKYDEGVKLDEEGWFSVTPEEIAVRHAERSGGGVVVDCFAGVGGNSIQFAKMCYHVVAIDIDPQKVEMALSNAKVYGLEDYVDFIVGDFIQLAPSLKADAVFLSPPWGGPSYKATKNFTLDLLKPKDGYSLFQIAQTITPNIIMFLPRNVDLLQVEELSWLSSPPLCVEIEKNYVNSYLKGITAYFGDAAFGKMELS
;
A
#
# COMPACT_ATOMS: atom_id res chain seq x y z
N MET A 1 43.05 30.06 -53.66
CA MET A 1 43.36 29.46 -52.35
C MET A 1 42.12 28.76 -51.83
N LYS A 2 42.06 27.43 -51.90
CA LYS A 2 41.00 26.62 -51.29
C LYS A 2 41.64 25.86 -50.12
N THR A 3 41.17 26.15 -48.92
CA THR A 3 41.56 25.52 -47.66
C THR A 3 40.97 24.12 -47.55
N GLU A 4 41.82 23.09 -47.51
CA GLU A 4 41.44 21.73 -47.10
C GLU A 4 41.51 21.61 -45.58
N VAL A 5 40.41 21.15 -44.97
CA VAL A 5 40.33 20.84 -43.54
C VAL A 5 40.69 19.36 -43.34
N PRO A 6 41.61 18.98 -42.42
CA PRO A 6 41.95 17.58 -42.21
C PRO A 6 40.84 16.87 -41.41
N ILE A 7 40.31 15.78 -41.97
CA ILE A 7 39.35 14.90 -41.30
C ILE A 7 40.09 14.08 -40.22
N GLN A 8 39.79 14.36 -38.95
CA GLN A 8 40.26 13.55 -37.82
C GLN A 8 39.68 12.11 -37.89
N ARG A 9 40.56 11.14 -38.15
CA ARG A 9 40.22 9.71 -38.06
C ARG A 9 39.98 9.29 -36.60
N LYS A 10 38.71 9.06 -36.24
CA LYS A 10 38.32 8.44 -34.96
C LYS A 10 38.88 7.01 -34.86
N ILE A 11 39.83 6.81 -33.95
CA ILE A 11 40.41 5.50 -33.62
C ILE A 11 39.31 4.54 -33.13
N ARG A 12 38.99 3.51 -33.93
CA ARG A 12 38.02 2.47 -33.58
C ARG A 12 38.59 1.56 -32.48
N ARG A 13 38.14 1.73 -31.24
CA ARG A 13 38.49 0.86 -30.10
C ARG A 13 38.15 -0.61 -30.38
N SER A 14 39.10 -1.51 -30.08
CA SER A 14 38.95 -2.95 -30.32
C SER A 14 37.81 -3.56 -29.50
N LYS A 15 37.21 -4.66 -30.00
CA LYS A 15 36.11 -5.39 -29.32
C LYS A 15 36.45 -5.73 -27.85
N ARG A 16 37.72 -6.01 -27.55
CA ARG A 16 38.21 -6.34 -26.19
C ARG A 16 38.16 -5.12 -25.25
N GLN A 17 38.54 -3.93 -25.73
CA GLN A 17 38.45 -2.68 -24.96
C GLN A 17 37.00 -2.27 -24.69
N ARG A 18 36.08 -2.47 -25.65
CA ARG A 18 34.64 -2.25 -25.45
C ARG A 18 34.06 -3.19 -24.39
N LYS A 19 34.48 -4.47 -24.37
CA LYS A 19 34.05 -5.46 -23.37
C LYS A 19 34.56 -5.12 -21.97
N LEU A 20 35.80 -4.65 -21.85
CA LEU A 20 36.40 -4.17 -20.59
C LEU A 20 35.72 -2.88 -20.09
N ALA A 21 35.42 -1.93 -20.99
CA ALA A 21 34.67 -0.72 -20.64
C ALA A 21 33.25 -1.05 -20.17
N LYS A 22 32.53 -1.94 -20.87
CA LYS A 22 31.21 -2.44 -20.44
C LYS A 22 31.26 -3.16 -19.09
N ARG A 23 32.30 -3.96 -18.84
CA ARG A 23 32.53 -4.60 -17.53
C ARG A 23 32.81 -3.55 -16.44
N ARG A 24 33.62 -2.53 -16.70
CA ARG A 24 33.89 -1.43 -15.75
C ARG A 24 32.65 -0.58 -15.47
N VAL A 25 31.82 -0.31 -16.48
CA VAL A 25 30.52 0.37 -16.31
C VAL A 25 29.55 -0.49 -15.52
N LYS A 26 29.43 -1.80 -15.80
CA LYS A 26 28.65 -2.73 -14.96
C LYS A 26 29.18 -2.82 -13.52
N LYS A 27 30.50 -2.79 -13.33
CA LYS A 27 31.13 -2.79 -11.99
C LYS A 27 30.91 -1.47 -11.26
N ARG A 28 30.90 -0.33 -11.96
CA ARG A 28 30.56 1.00 -11.42
C ARG A 28 29.06 1.14 -11.11
N ALA A 29 28.18 0.56 -11.94
CA ALA A 29 26.74 0.51 -11.68
C ALA A 29 26.41 -0.38 -10.47
N LYS A 30 27.12 -1.51 -10.30
CA LYS A 30 27.11 -2.32 -9.07
C LYS A 30 27.78 -1.65 -7.87
N LYS A 31 28.49 -0.54 -8.09
CA LYS A 31 29.12 0.30 -7.06
C LYS A 31 28.35 1.62 -6.88
N ARG A 32 27.06 1.66 -7.27
CA ARG A 32 26.11 2.58 -6.65
C ARG A 32 26.01 2.15 -5.18
N VAL A 33 26.12 3.13 -4.30
CA VAL A 33 26.24 2.99 -2.85
C VAL A 33 25.20 1.98 -2.37
N LYS A 34 25.65 0.82 -1.87
CA LYS A 34 24.83 0.06 -0.93
C LYS A 34 24.84 0.92 0.32
N GLU A 35 23.76 1.62 0.60
CA GLU A 35 23.57 2.19 1.93
C GLU A 35 23.62 1.03 2.93
N GLU A 36 24.43 1.21 3.97
CA GLU A 36 24.51 0.26 5.07
C GLU A 36 23.12 0.13 5.70
N GLY A 37 22.60 -1.10 5.79
CA GLY A 37 21.34 -1.39 6.49
C GLY A 37 20.17 -1.89 5.63
N VAL A 38 20.21 -1.78 4.29
CA VAL A 38 19.10 -2.27 3.46
C VAL A 38 19.30 -3.75 3.09
N SER A 39 18.46 -4.63 3.67
CA SER A 39 18.45 -6.07 3.35
C SER A 39 18.13 -6.31 1.85
N PRO A 40 18.78 -7.30 1.19
CA PRO A 40 18.43 -7.68 -0.18
C PRO A 40 16.95 -8.04 -0.39
N LEU A 41 16.26 -8.46 0.68
CA LEU A 41 14.83 -8.78 0.66
C LEU A 41 13.96 -7.56 0.37
N VAL A 42 14.42 -6.37 0.79
CA VAL A 42 13.66 -5.11 0.69
C VAL A 42 14.23 -4.10 -0.29
N GLU A 43 15.38 -4.37 -0.91
CA GLU A 43 16.08 -3.45 -1.84
C GLU A 43 15.16 -2.88 -2.94
N LYS A 44 14.27 -3.71 -3.49
CA LYS A 44 13.32 -3.24 -4.53
C LYS A 44 12.27 -2.25 -4.00
N TYR A 45 11.89 -2.36 -2.72
CA TYR A 45 10.93 -1.45 -2.08
C TYR A 45 11.64 -0.17 -1.64
N TRP A 46 12.87 -0.27 -1.14
CA TRP A 46 13.73 0.88 -0.85
C TRP A 46 13.90 1.83 -2.05
N LEU A 47 14.07 1.26 -3.25
CA LEU A 47 14.17 2.04 -4.49
C LEU A 47 12.88 2.81 -4.84
N GLN A 48 11.74 2.41 -4.26
CA GLN A 48 10.41 3.02 -4.40
C GLN A 48 9.99 3.75 -3.11
N ARG A 49 10.90 4.00 -2.16
CA ARG A 49 10.52 4.50 -0.83
C ARG A 49 9.71 5.81 -0.86
N TYR A 50 9.96 6.70 -1.83
CA TYR A 50 9.20 7.93 -2.00
C TYR A 50 7.81 7.71 -2.63
N ASP A 51 7.59 6.58 -3.31
CA ASP A 51 6.24 6.15 -3.72
C ASP A 51 5.46 5.55 -2.53
N LEU A 52 6.16 5.06 -1.50
CA LEU A 52 5.55 4.50 -0.29
C LEU A 52 5.24 5.60 0.74
N PHE A 53 6.18 6.51 0.94
CA PHE A 53 6.04 7.69 1.79
C PHE A 53 6.80 8.87 1.16
N SER A 54 6.08 9.92 0.77
CA SER A 54 6.67 11.13 0.18
C SER A 54 7.68 11.80 1.13
N LYS A 55 7.39 11.75 2.44
CA LYS A 55 8.25 12.25 3.53
C LYS A 55 9.26 11.24 4.08
N TYR A 56 9.66 10.23 3.29
CA TYR A 56 10.51 9.14 3.79
C TYR A 56 11.75 9.63 4.57
N ASP A 57 12.48 10.61 4.02
CA ASP A 57 13.72 11.14 4.62
C ASP A 57 13.49 12.03 5.86
N GLU A 58 12.24 12.37 6.20
CA GLU A 58 11.90 13.16 7.40
C GLU A 58 11.80 12.30 8.68
N GLY A 59 12.11 11.00 8.60
CA GLY A 59 12.19 10.10 9.75
C GLY A 59 11.19 8.95 9.77
N VAL A 60 10.61 8.60 8.61
CA VAL A 60 9.70 7.45 8.49
C VAL A 60 10.43 6.15 8.85
N LYS A 61 9.75 5.28 9.59
CA LYS A 61 10.24 3.98 10.03
C LYS A 61 9.42 2.86 9.38
N LEU A 62 10.11 1.87 8.85
CA LEU A 62 9.53 0.61 8.39
C LEU A 62 10.43 -0.56 8.83
N ASP A 63 9.80 -1.62 9.30
CA ASP A 63 10.42 -2.94 9.44
C ASP A 63 10.36 -3.73 8.13
N GLU A 64 10.90 -4.95 8.12
CA GLU A 64 10.96 -5.78 6.91
C GLU A 64 9.58 -6.02 6.28
N GLU A 65 8.55 -6.26 7.10
CA GLU A 65 7.19 -6.44 6.60
C GLU A 65 6.56 -5.14 6.12
N GLY A 66 6.76 -4.02 6.83
CA GLY A 66 6.28 -2.72 6.41
C GLY A 66 6.67 -2.39 4.97
N TRP A 67 7.90 -2.72 4.57
CA TRP A 67 8.38 -2.48 3.20
C TRP A 67 7.54 -3.13 2.10
N PHE A 68 6.96 -4.30 2.33
CA PHE A 68 6.19 -5.02 1.32
C PHE A 68 4.68 -4.95 1.52
N SER A 69 4.22 -4.59 2.72
CA SER A 69 2.81 -4.51 3.08
C SER A 69 2.26 -3.08 3.02
N VAL A 70 3.09 -2.05 3.18
CA VAL A 70 2.59 -0.66 3.14
C VAL A 70 1.99 -0.34 1.77
N THR A 71 0.82 0.29 1.79
CA THR A 71 0.14 0.76 0.59
C THR A 71 0.89 1.97 0.04
N PRO A 72 1.23 2.01 -1.27
CA PRO A 72 1.80 3.20 -1.88
C PRO A 72 0.94 4.45 -1.64
N GLU A 73 1.57 5.58 -1.37
CA GLU A 73 0.91 6.79 -0.86
C GLU A 73 -0.24 7.26 -1.78
N GLU A 74 -0.03 7.25 -3.10
CA GLU A 74 -1.04 7.61 -4.10
C GLU A 74 -2.29 6.71 -4.06
N ILE A 75 -2.12 5.43 -3.71
CA ILE A 75 -3.26 4.50 -3.55
C ILE A 75 -3.98 4.81 -2.23
N ALA A 76 -3.24 5.00 -1.15
CA ALA A 76 -3.80 5.31 0.16
C ALA A 76 -4.58 6.64 0.17
N VAL A 77 -4.14 7.65 -0.58
CA VAL A 77 -4.89 8.91 -0.79
C VAL A 77 -6.27 8.62 -1.40
N ARG A 78 -6.33 7.78 -2.44
CA ARG A 78 -7.60 7.44 -3.10
C ARG A 78 -8.54 6.66 -2.18
N HIS A 79 -8.02 5.76 -1.34
CA HIS A 79 -8.83 5.12 -0.30
C HIS A 79 -9.42 6.15 0.66
N ALA A 80 -8.62 7.12 1.10
CA ALA A 80 -9.07 8.17 2.00
C ALA A 80 -10.15 9.06 1.39
N GLU A 81 -10.01 9.45 0.12
CA GLU A 81 -11.02 10.22 -0.61
C GLU A 81 -12.37 9.51 -0.71
N ARG A 82 -12.37 8.17 -0.75
CA ARG A 82 -13.57 7.32 -0.88
C ARG A 82 -14.21 6.93 0.44
N SER A 83 -13.56 7.19 1.58
CA SER A 83 -14.07 6.80 2.92
C SER A 83 -15.25 7.63 3.44
N GLY A 84 -15.62 8.71 2.75
CA GLY A 84 -16.92 9.37 2.92
C GLY A 84 -17.08 10.33 4.11
N GLY A 85 -16.22 10.28 5.14
CA GLY A 85 -16.36 11.19 6.29
C GLY A 85 -16.07 10.57 7.65
N GLY A 86 -15.98 11.43 8.68
CA GLY A 86 -16.23 11.03 10.07
C GLY A 86 -15.12 10.22 10.74
N VAL A 87 -15.49 9.08 11.31
CA VAL A 87 -14.59 8.13 11.99
C VAL A 87 -14.27 6.96 11.07
N VAL A 88 -12.98 6.70 10.83
CA VAL A 88 -12.51 5.56 10.03
C VAL A 88 -11.74 4.59 10.91
N VAL A 89 -12.11 3.30 10.86
CA VAL A 89 -11.33 2.24 11.52
C VAL A 89 -10.40 1.61 10.49
N ASP A 90 -9.09 1.73 10.68
CA ASP A 90 -8.08 0.99 9.96
C ASP A 90 -7.77 -0.30 10.74
N CYS A 91 -8.34 -1.42 10.30
CA CYS A 91 -8.35 -2.68 11.06
C CYS A 91 -7.02 -3.41 11.11
N PHE A 92 -6.10 -3.07 10.19
CA PHE A 92 -4.80 -3.73 10.01
C PHE A 92 -3.76 -2.66 9.63
N ALA A 93 -3.55 -1.70 10.53
CA ALA A 93 -2.89 -0.44 10.23
C ALA A 93 -1.43 -0.58 9.78
N GLY A 94 -0.74 -1.65 10.19
CA GLY A 94 0.67 -1.86 9.91
C GLY A 94 1.50 -0.67 10.36
N VAL A 95 2.33 -0.13 9.45
CA VAL A 95 3.16 1.06 9.72
C VAL A 95 2.43 2.39 9.48
N GLY A 96 1.10 2.37 9.35
CA GLY A 96 0.24 3.57 9.31
C GLY A 96 0.05 4.21 7.93
N GLY A 97 0.40 3.54 6.83
CA GLY A 97 0.34 4.11 5.49
C GLY A 97 -1.05 4.64 5.09
N ASN A 98 -2.10 3.83 5.27
CA ASN A 98 -3.49 4.26 5.01
C ASN A 98 -4.01 5.17 6.13
N SER A 99 -3.76 4.83 7.40
CA SER A 99 -4.15 5.64 8.56
C SER A 99 -3.74 7.11 8.43
N ILE A 100 -2.51 7.38 7.97
CA ILE A 100 -2.01 8.75 7.73
C ILE A 100 -2.83 9.48 6.67
N GLN A 101 -3.20 8.81 5.57
CA GLN A 101 -3.99 9.46 4.52
C GLN A 101 -5.45 9.66 4.95
N PHE A 102 -6.04 8.74 5.73
CA PHE A 102 -7.35 8.96 6.35
C PHE A 102 -7.34 10.17 7.27
N ALA A 103 -6.35 10.30 8.16
CA ALA A 103 -6.20 11.44 9.06
C ALA A 103 -6.04 12.77 8.31
N LYS A 104 -5.31 12.74 7.18
CA LYS A 104 -5.11 13.91 6.32
C LYS A 104 -6.40 14.45 5.70
N MET A 105 -7.44 13.61 5.56
CA MET A 105 -8.77 14.00 5.07
C MET A 105 -9.67 14.59 6.18
N CYS A 106 -9.10 14.91 7.35
CA CYS A 106 -9.79 15.45 8.53
C CYS A 106 -10.76 14.47 9.20
N TYR A 107 -10.43 13.18 9.16
CA TYR A 107 -11.18 12.13 9.84
C TYR A 107 -10.47 11.75 11.14
N HIS A 108 -11.25 11.39 12.15
CA HIS A 108 -10.70 10.74 13.33
C HIS A 108 -10.46 9.27 12.99
N VAL A 109 -9.24 8.79 13.13
CA VAL A 109 -8.86 7.43 12.72
C VAL A 109 -8.66 6.57 13.95
N VAL A 110 -9.23 5.38 13.96
CA VAL A 110 -8.88 4.33 14.92
C VAL A 110 -7.98 3.33 14.20
N ALA A 111 -6.69 3.40 14.44
CA ALA A 111 -5.68 2.56 13.79
C ALA A 111 -5.32 1.36 14.69
N ILE A 112 -5.71 0.17 14.24
CA ILE A 112 -5.55 -1.07 15.01
C ILE A 112 -4.50 -1.95 14.33
N ASP A 113 -3.54 -2.42 15.10
CA ASP A 113 -2.67 -3.54 14.68
C ASP A 113 -2.39 -4.46 15.88
N ILE A 114 -2.23 -5.75 15.60
CA ILE A 114 -1.96 -6.75 16.64
C ILE A 114 -0.51 -6.68 17.13
N ASP A 115 0.40 -6.19 16.29
CA ASP A 115 1.82 -6.07 16.62
C ASP A 115 2.12 -4.68 17.24
N PRO A 116 2.57 -4.61 18.50
CA PRO A 116 2.89 -3.34 19.15
C PRO A 116 3.99 -2.55 18.44
N GLN A 117 4.93 -3.22 17.74
CA GLN A 117 5.98 -2.52 16.99
C GLN A 117 5.42 -1.80 15.76
N LYS A 118 4.39 -2.38 15.13
CA LYS A 118 3.66 -1.74 14.01
C LYS A 118 2.99 -0.47 14.48
N VAL A 119 2.27 -0.55 15.60
CA VAL A 119 1.59 0.60 16.20
C VAL A 119 2.58 1.71 16.59
N GLU A 120 3.72 1.37 17.20
CA GLU A 120 4.77 2.35 17.53
C GLU A 120 5.34 3.04 16.28
N MET A 121 5.58 2.27 15.20
CA MET A 121 6.02 2.84 13.92
C MET A 121 4.93 3.69 13.28
N ALA A 122 3.67 3.25 13.29
CA ALA A 122 2.54 4.01 12.77
C ALA A 122 2.39 5.37 13.48
N LEU A 123 2.51 5.40 14.81
CA LEU A 123 2.55 6.63 15.60
C LEU A 123 3.75 7.51 15.23
N SER A 124 4.96 6.95 15.15
CA SER A 124 6.15 7.71 14.72
C SER A 124 5.99 8.29 13.32
N ASN A 125 5.41 7.53 12.40
CA ASN A 125 5.18 7.95 11.03
C ASN A 125 4.12 9.04 10.96
N ALA A 126 3.01 8.93 11.72
CA ALA A 126 2.00 9.98 11.79
C ALA A 126 2.57 11.31 12.30
N LYS A 127 3.51 11.28 13.27
CA LYS A 127 4.24 12.48 13.73
C LYS A 127 5.06 13.16 12.63
N VAL A 128 5.67 12.40 11.73
CA VAL A 128 6.37 12.95 10.55
C VAL A 128 5.42 13.74 9.64
N TYR A 129 4.16 13.32 9.58
CA TYR A 129 3.11 14.01 8.83
C TYR A 129 2.36 15.08 9.65
N GLY A 130 2.59 15.18 10.97
CA GLY A 130 1.91 16.11 11.88
C GLY A 130 0.42 15.77 12.07
N LEU A 131 0.09 14.48 12.07
CA LEU A 131 -1.28 13.96 12.09
C LEU A 131 -1.55 13.03 13.29
N GLU A 132 -0.62 12.91 14.22
CA GLU A 132 -0.73 12.01 15.36
C GLU A 132 -1.95 12.29 16.25
N ASP A 133 -2.38 13.54 16.36
CA ASP A 133 -3.53 13.94 17.19
C ASP A 133 -4.90 13.58 16.57
N TYR A 134 -4.91 13.11 15.33
CA TYR A 134 -6.11 12.67 14.60
C TYR A 134 -6.26 11.15 14.59
N VAL A 135 -5.35 10.42 15.24
CA VAL A 135 -5.30 8.95 15.18
C VAL A 135 -5.21 8.35 16.58
N ASP A 136 -6.21 7.57 16.95
CA ASP A 136 -6.16 6.67 18.10
C ASP A 136 -5.44 5.38 17.71
N PHE A 137 -4.23 5.20 18.22
CA PHE A 137 -3.39 4.03 17.98
C PHE A 137 -3.67 2.93 19.00
N ILE A 138 -4.15 1.77 18.55
CA ILE A 138 -4.55 0.65 19.42
C ILE A 138 -3.75 -0.60 19.07
N VAL A 139 -3.03 -1.13 20.06
CA VAL A 139 -2.48 -2.49 19.97
C VAL A 139 -3.58 -3.48 20.32
N GLY A 140 -4.01 -4.30 19.37
CA GLY A 140 -5.06 -5.28 19.62
C GLY A 140 -5.48 -6.10 18.41
N ASP A 141 -6.28 -7.12 18.68
CA ASP A 141 -6.90 -7.95 17.65
C ASP A 141 -8.21 -7.30 17.20
N PHE A 142 -8.24 -6.80 15.96
CA PHE A 142 -9.45 -6.23 15.34
C PHE A 142 -10.67 -7.14 15.50
N ILE A 143 -10.53 -8.46 15.35
CA ILE A 143 -11.65 -9.41 15.45
C ILE A 143 -12.30 -9.34 16.83
N GLN A 144 -11.50 -9.16 17.89
CA GLN A 144 -11.98 -9.07 19.26
C GLN A 144 -12.53 -7.69 19.61
N LEU A 145 -11.96 -6.64 18.99
CA LEU A 145 -12.36 -5.25 19.24
C LEU A 145 -13.63 -4.86 18.48
N ALA A 146 -13.87 -5.43 17.30
CA ALA A 146 -14.96 -5.05 16.39
C ALA A 146 -16.34 -4.87 17.06
N PRO A 147 -16.81 -5.75 17.97
CA PRO A 147 -18.12 -5.59 18.62
C PRO A 147 -18.28 -4.31 19.46
N SER A 148 -17.16 -3.67 19.84
CA SER A 148 -17.14 -2.44 20.64
C SER A 148 -16.92 -1.17 19.82
N LEU A 149 -16.63 -1.31 18.52
CA LEU A 149 -16.32 -0.19 17.63
C LEU A 149 -17.58 0.38 16.99
N LYS A 150 -17.57 1.69 16.75
CA LYS A 150 -18.54 2.41 15.92
C LYS A 150 -17.76 3.36 15.03
N ALA A 151 -18.05 3.35 13.75
CA ALA A 151 -17.34 4.14 12.75
C ALA A 151 -18.24 4.42 11.55
N ASP A 152 -17.90 5.45 10.80
CA ASP A 152 -18.59 5.80 9.55
C ASP A 152 -18.08 4.92 8.40
N ALA A 153 -16.79 4.55 8.42
CA ALA A 153 -16.18 3.62 7.47
C ALA A 153 -15.17 2.66 8.12
N VAL A 154 -14.99 1.50 7.50
CA VAL A 154 -13.99 0.49 7.87
C VAL A 154 -13.05 0.22 6.70
N PHE A 155 -11.75 0.22 6.96
CA PHE A 155 -10.72 -0.17 6.01
C PHE A 155 -10.08 -1.50 6.41
N LEU A 156 -10.11 -2.46 5.48
CA LEU A 156 -9.54 -3.79 5.61
C LEU A 156 -8.35 -3.95 4.65
N SER A 157 -7.14 -4.04 5.19
CA SER A 157 -5.95 -4.49 4.47
C SER A 157 -5.27 -5.64 5.22
N PRO A 158 -5.95 -6.81 5.36
CA PRO A 158 -5.42 -7.94 6.11
C PRO A 158 -4.13 -8.50 5.49
N PRO A 159 -3.30 -9.24 6.25
CA PRO A 159 -2.13 -9.91 5.71
C PRO A 159 -2.43 -10.85 4.53
N TRP A 160 -1.70 -10.66 3.42
CA TRP A 160 -1.83 -11.49 2.21
C TRP A 160 -0.87 -12.69 2.16
N GLY A 161 -0.06 -12.87 3.21
CA GLY A 161 1.03 -13.87 3.23
C GLY A 161 2.38 -13.36 2.72
N GLY A 162 2.58 -12.03 2.66
CA GLY A 162 3.83 -11.42 2.21
C GLY A 162 4.11 -11.63 0.72
N PRO A 163 5.32 -11.33 0.21
CA PRO A 163 5.60 -11.29 -1.23
C PRO A 163 5.32 -12.60 -2.01
N SER A 164 5.20 -13.73 -1.31
CA SER A 164 4.88 -15.04 -1.87
C SER A 164 3.44 -15.18 -2.36
N TYR A 165 2.50 -14.30 -1.98
CA TYR A 165 1.11 -14.32 -2.48
C TYR A 165 1.04 -14.33 -4.02
N LYS A 166 2.07 -13.78 -4.68
CA LYS A 166 2.24 -13.69 -6.14
C LYS A 166 2.47 -15.05 -6.81
N ALA A 167 2.86 -16.07 -6.04
CA ALA A 167 3.04 -17.43 -6.56
C ALA A 167 1.70 -18.15 -6.78
N THR A 168 0.64 -17.72 -6.08
CA THR A 168 -0.71 -18.24 -6.26
C THR A 168 -1.32 -17.68 -7.54
N LYS A 169 -1.80 -18.53 -8.44
CA LYS A 169 -2.39 -18.08 -9.72
C LYS A 169 -3.72 -17.33 -9.52
N ASN A 170 -4.58 -17.88 -8.66
CA ASN A 170 -5.87 -17.29 -8.28
C ASN A 170 -5.92 -17.21 -6.75
N PHE A 171 -5.86 -16.00 -6.20
CA PHE A 171 -5.84 -15.78 -4.76
C PHE A 171 -7.29 -15.74 -4.26
N THR A 172 -7.73 -16.79 -3.58
CA THR A 172 -9.08 -16.88 -3.03
C THR A 172 -9.14 -16.27 -1.62
N LEU A 173 -10.32 -15.81 -1.21
CA LEU A 173 -10.50 -15.08 0.05
C LEU A 173 -10.22 -15.93 1.31
N ASP A 174 -10.24 -17.26 1.22
CA ASP A 174 -9.86 -18.18 2.31
C ASP A 174 -8.36 -18.13 2.65
N LEU A 175 -7.53 -17.61 1.75
CA LEU A 175 -6.09 -17.45 1.96
C LEU A 175 -5.75 -16.24 2.84
N LEU A 176 -6.70 -15.33 3.06
CA LEU A 176 -6.50 -14.20 3.97
C LEU A 176 -6.31 -14.69 5.41
N LYS A 177 -5.58 -13.88 6.17
CA LYS A 177 -5.33 -14.07 7.60
C LYS A 177 -5.69 -12.79 8.34
N PRO A 178 -6.00 -12.86 9.65
CA PRO A 178 -6.07 -14.06 10.51
C PRO A 178 -7.32 -14.92 10.29
N LYS A 179 -8.34 -14.41 9.61
CA LYS A 179 -9.54 -15.15 9.15
C LYS A 179 -9.71 -15.00 7.64
N ASP A 180 -10.57 -15.83 7.06
CA ASP A 180 -10.96 -15.71 5.66
C ASP A 180 -11.68 -14.39 5.37
N GLY A 181 -11.68 -13.97 4.11
CA GLY A 181 -12.24 -12.69 3.68
C GLY A 181 -13.74 -12.55 3.92
N TYR A 182 -14.53 -13.64 3.88
CA TYR A 182 -15.97 -13.58 4.16
C TYR A 182 -16.21 -13.29 5.64
N SER A 183 -15.50 -14.00 6.53
CA SER A 183 -15.55 -13.75 7.97
C SER A 183 -15.10 -12.33 8.32
N LEU A 184 -13.98 -11.86 7.75
CA LEU A 184 -13.49 -10.50 7.98
C LEU A 184 -14.50 -9.45 7.53
N PHE A 185 -15.12 -9.65 6.36
CA PHE A 185 -16.13 -8.74 5.83
C PHE A 185 -17.38 -8.68 6.71
N GLN A 186 -17.89 -9.83 7.16
CA GLN A 186 -19.04 -9.89 8.07
C GLN A 186 -18.75 -9.23 9.42
N ILE A 187 -17.53 -9.39 9.96
CA ILE A 187 -17.12 -8.69 11.18
C ILE A 187 -17.12 -7.17 10.95
N ALA A 188 -16.57 -6.69 9.84
CA ALA A 188 -16.60 -5.27 9.48
C ALA A 188 -18.03 -4.74 9.31
N GLN A 189 -18.95 -5.53 8.73
CA GLN A 189 -20.36 -5.16 8.61
C GLN A 189 -21.06 -4.91 9.95
N THR A 190 -20.59 -5.52 11.04
CA THR A 190 -21.15 -5.25 12.37
C THR A 190 -20.87 -3.82 12.86
N ILE A 191 -19.89 -3.14 12.24
CA ILE A 191 -19.49 -1.76 12.56
C ILE A 191 -20.21 -0.78 11.62
N THR A 192 -20.16 -1.03 10.30
CA THR A 192 -20.72 -0.14 9.27
C THR A 192 -20.88 -0.88 7.93
N PRO A 193 -21.86 -0.51 7.08
CA PRO A 193 -21.95 -1.00 5.70
C PRO A 193 -20.86 -0.40 4.77
N ASN A 194 -20.20 0.69 5.17
CA ASN A 194 -19.20 1.38 4.35
C ASN A 194 -17.82 0.76 4.55
N ILE A 195 -17.49 -0.20 3.69
CA ILE A 195 -16.28 -1.02 3.84
C ILE A 195 -15.38 -0.82 2.62
N ILE A 196 -14.09 -0.63 2.86
CA ILE A 196 -13.06 -0.55 1.83
C ILE A 196 -12.09 -1.72 2.07
N MET A 197 -11.94 -2.61 1.09
CA MET A 197 -11.03 -3.75 1.16
C MET A 197 -9.90 -3.61 0.15
N PHE A 198 -8.65 -3.55 0.62
CA PHE A 198 -7.47 -3.60 -0.23
C PHE A 198 -6.90 -5.02 -0.31
N LEU A 199 -6.84 -5.55 -1.53
CA LEU A 199 -6.67 -6.97 -1.81
C LEU A 199 -5.54 -7.25 -2.82
N PRO A 200 -5.00 -8.48 -2.84
CA PRO A 200 -4.03 -8.91 -3.82
C PRO A 200 -4.49 -8.68 -5.27
N ARG A 201 -3.56 -8.24 -6.12
CA ARG A 201 -3.81 -8.02 -7.56
C ARG A 201 -4.28 -9.24 -8.37
N ASN A 202 -4.16 -10.43 -7.79
CA ASN A 202 -4.55 -11.73 -8.35
C ASN A 202 -5.71 -12.36 -7.56
N VAL A 203 -6.46 -11.55 -6.80
CA VAL A 203 -7.65 -12.00 -6.07
C VAL A 203 -8.75 -12.47 -7.01
N ASP A 204 -9.49 -13.50 -6.61
CA ASP A 204 -10.68 -13.97 -7.32
C ASP A 204 -11.79 -12.90 -7.25
N LEU A 205 -12.04 -12.21 -8.37
CA LEU A 205 -13.00 -11.11 -8.41
C LEU A 205 -14.44 -11.57 -8.19
N LEU A 206 -14.79 -12.82 -8.53
CA LEU A 206 -16.14 -13.34 -8.29
C LEU A 206 -16.41 -13.46 -6.79
N GLN A 207 -15.42 -13.95 -6.02
CA GLN A 207 -15.53 -14.00 -4.56
C GLN A 207 -15.63 -12.61 -3.92
N VAL A 208 -14.97 -11.60 -4.51
CA VAL A 208 -15.06 -10.22 -4.04
C VAL A 208 -16.45 -9.64 -4.32
N GLU A 209 -17.03 -9.89 -5.49
CA GLU A 209 -18.41 -9.49 -5.82
C GLU A 209 -19.43 -10.20 -4.91
N GLU A 210 -19.19 -11.48 -4.59
CA GLU A 210 -20.04 -12.28 -3.69
C GLU A 210 -20.20 -11.66 -2.30
N LEU A 211 -19.19 -10.93 -1.79
CA LEU A 211 -19.25 -10.26 -0.49
C LEU A 211 -20.45 -9.30 -0.39
N SER A 212 -20.82 -8.63 -1.48
CA SER A 212 -21.96 -7.70 -1.50
C SER A 212 -23.28 -8.37 -1.10
N TRP A 213 -23.44 -9.66 -1.40
CA TRP A 213 -24.65 -10.43 -1.15
C TRP A 213 -24.74 -10.98 0.28
N LEU A 214 -23.71 -10.79 1.10
CA LEU A 214 -23.75 -11.15 2.53
C LEU A 214 -24.64 -10.21 3.36
N SER A 215 -25.07 -9.08 2.78
CA SER A 215 -26.02 -8.15 3.38
C SER A 215 -27.42 -8.28 2.74
N SER A 216 -28.45 -7.92 3.49
CA SER A 216 -29.84 -7.85 2.98
C SER A 216 -30.44 -6.48 3.31
N PRO A 217 -30.68 -5.60 2.31
CA PRO A 217 -30.38 -5.78 0.89
C PRO A 217 -28.86 -5.87 0.60
N PRO A 218 -28.45 -6.42 -0.56
CA PRO A 218 -27.05 -6.46 -0.97
C PRO A 218 -26.43 -5.05 -1.00
N LEU A 219 -25.18 -4.93 -0.57
CA LEU A 219 -24.45 -3.66 -0.63
C LEU A 219 -24.08 -3.33 -2.07
N CYS A 220 -24.06 -2.05 -2.41
CA CYS A 220 -23.42 -1.62 -3.65
C CYS A 220 -21.92 -1.91 -3.58
N VAL A 221 -21.32 -2.32 -4.69
CA VAL A 221 -19.89 -2.63 -4.78
C VAL A 221 -19.26 -2.00 -6.01
N GLU A 222 -18.12 -1.33 -5.83
CA GLU A 222 -17.23 -0.87 -6.90
C GLU A 222 -15.87 -1.56 -6.75
N ILE A 223 -15.34 -2.13 -7.83
CA ILE A 223 -14.03 -2.80 -7.84
C ILE A 223 -13.05 -2.00 -8.71
N GLU A 224 -11.97 -1.53 -8.09
CA GLU A 224 -10.93 -0.72 -8.70
C GLU A 224 -9.60 -1.48 -8.80
N LYS A 225 -8.92 -1.34 -9.94
CA LYS A 225 -7.54 -1.79 -10.12
C LYS A 225 -6.56 -0.65 -9.80
N ASN A 226 -5.64 -0.90 -8.87
CA ASN A 226 -4.69 0.12 -8.42
C ASN A 226 -3.35 0.03 -9.15
N TYR A 227 -2.95 1.13 -9.80
CA TYR A 227 -1.69 1.23 -10.53
C TYR A 227 -0.76 2.26 -9.90
N VAL A 228 0.53 1.99 -9.91
CA VAL A 228 1.59 2.98 -9.66
C VAL A 228 2.65 2.79 -10.72
N ASN A 229 3.03 3.86 -11.42
CA ASN A 229 3.98 3.80 -12.54
C ASN A 229 3.59 2.72 -13.59
N SER A 230 2.30 2.62 -13.91
CA SER A 230 1.70 1.61 -14.81
C SER A 230 1.77 0.15 -14.34
N TYR A 231 2.24 -0.11 -13.12
CA TYR A 231 2.27 -1.45 -12.54
C TYR A 231 1.07 -1.68 -11.63
N LEU A 232 0.32 -2.74 -11.88
CA LEU A 232 -0.78 -3.18 -11.01
C LEU A 232 -0.23 -3.61 -9.64
N LYS A 233 -0.66 -2.90 -8.60
CA LYS A 233 -0.27 -3.11 -7.19
C LYS A 233 -1.26 -3.99 -6.44
N GLY A 234 -2.56 -3.74 -6.61
CA GLY A 234 -3.63 -4.46 -5.90
C GLY A 234 -5.01 -4.16 -6.49
N ILE A 235 -6.03 -4.77 -5.91
CA ILE A 235 -7.45 -4.50 -6.16
C ILE A 235 -8.03 -3.81 -4.93
N THR A 236 -8.84 -2.78 -5.09
CA THR A 236 -9.66 -2.23 -4.00
C THR A 236 -11.12 -2.51 -4.31
N ALA A 237 -11.86 -3.01 -3.33
CA ALA A 237 -13.30 -3.11 -3.40
C ALA A 237 -13.92 -2.14 -2.39
N TYR A 238 -14.82 -1.29 -2.86
CA TYR A 238 -15.57 -0.33 -2.06
C TYR A 238 -17.01 -0.81 -1.94
N PHE A 239 -17.56 -0.83 -0.72
CA PHE A 239 -18.90 -1.31 -0.42
C PHE A 239 -19.73 -0.22 0.27
N GLY A 240 -21.06 -0.30 0.12
CA GLY A 240 -21.98 0.67 0.71
C GLY A 240 -21.85 2.04 0.04
N ASP A 241 -21.91 3.12 0.82
CA ASP A 241 -21.80 4.48 0.29
C ASP A 241 -20.39 4.79 -0.25
N ALA A 242 -19.37 4.09 0.27
CA ALA A 242 -18.01 4.19 -0.25
C ALA A 242 -17.89 3.77 -1.72
N ALA A 243 -18.87 3.03 -2.25
CA ALA A 243 -18.95 2.60 -3.65
C ALA A 243 -19.40 3.71 -4.63
N PHE A 244 -19.94 4.84 -4.15
CA PHE A 244 -20.51 5.87 -5.04
C PHE A 244 -19.57 7.04 -5.38
N GLY A 245 -18.35 7.05 -4.84
CA GLY A 245 -17.42 8.17 -5.01
C GLY A 245 -17.96 9.45 -4.39
N LYS A 246 -17.17 10.53 -4.40
CA LYS A 246 -17.76 11.84 -4.09
C LYS A 246 -18.80 12.14 -5.16
N MET A 247 -20.08 12.18 -4.78
CA MET A 247 -21.01 13.05 -5.49
C MET A 247 -20.37 14.43 -5.49
N GLU A 248 -20.06 14.96 -6.68
CA GLU A 248 -19.73 16.37 -6.83
C GLU A 248 -20.92 17.14 -6.25
N LEU A 249 -20.76 17.66 -5.02
CA LEU A 249 -21.62 18.72 -4.54
C LEU A 249 -21.30 19.92 -5.42
N SER A 250 -22.12 20.09 -6.45
CA SER A 250 -22.19 21.27 -7.33
C SER A 250 -22.43 22.55 -6.55
#